data_AF-A0A366GZR3-F1
#
_entry.id   AF-A0A366GZR3-F1
#
_cell.length_a   1.000
_cell.length_b   1.000
_cell.length_c   1.000
_cell.angle_alpha   90.00
_cell.angle_beta   90.00
_cell.angle_gamma   90.00
#
_symmetry.space_group_name_H-M   'P 1'
#
loop_
_entity.id
_entity.type
_entity.pdbx_description
1 polymer ?
#
loop_
_entity_poly.entity_id
_entity_poly.type
_entity_poly.pdbx_seq_one_letter_code
_entity_poly.pdbx_strand_id
1 'polypeptide(L)' 'MPQDAIDPGQEVVITNPNHRMYNEWGEYAGLADTVPGLKPRHRISFDGDIFLANREDFKLV' A
#
# COMPACT_ATOMS: atom_id res chain seq x y z
N MET A 1 18.81 2.92 -4.95
CA MET A 1 18.14 3.70 -3.89
C MET A 1 17.49 2.69 -2.97
N PRO A 2 17.58 2.83 -1.63
CA PRO A 2 16.88 1.90 -0.77
C PRO A 2 15.40 2.09 -1.07
N GLN A 3 14.78 1.05 -1.62
CA GLN A 3 13.34 0.91 -1.66
C GLN A 3 12.92 0.98 -0.19
N ASP A 4 12.21 2.03 0.21
CA ASP A 4 11.71 2.20 1.59
C ASP A 4 11.19 0.84 2.06
N ALA A 5 11.94 0.19 2.96
CA ALA A 5 11.55 -1.08 3.50
C ALA A 5 10.42 -0.76 4.47
N ILE A 6 9.18 -0.87 3.99
CA ILE A 6 8.00 -0.74 4.82
C ILE A 6 7.80 -2.09 5.48
N ASP A 7 7.75 -2.11 6.80
CA ASP A 7 7.56 -3.34 7.56
C ASP A 7 6.08 -3.76 7.50
N PRO A 8 5.78 -5.06 7.26
CA PRO A 8 4.42 -5.57 7.42
C PRO A 8 3.90 -5.29 8.83
N GLY A 9 2.65 -4.88 8.96
CA GLY A 9 2.09 -4.44 10.23
C GLY A 9 2.13 -2.92 10.44
N GLN A 10 2.86 -2.18 9.61
CA GLN A 10 2.94 -0.73 9.74
C GLN A 10 1.63 -0.06 9.30
N GLU A 11 1.14 0.88 10.10
CA GLU A 11 -0.07 1.64 9.78
C GLU A 11 0.18 2.59 8.60
N VAL A 12 -0.81 2.65 7.70
CA VAL A 12 -0.79 3.51 6.53
C VAL A 12 -2.11 4.23 6.38
N VAL A 13 -2.08 5.41 5.74
CA VAL A 13 -3.28 6.13 5.32
C VAL A 13 -3.26 6.33 3.81
N ILE A 14 -4.38 6.05 3.15
CA ILE A 14 -4.51 6.29 1.72
C ILE A 14 -4.76 7.78 1.47
N THR A 15 -3.88 8.39 0.67
CA THR A 15 -3.96 9.81 0.32
C THR A 15 -4.41 10.07 -1.11
N ASN A 16 -4.54 9.04 -1.96
CA ASN A 16 -5.03 9.21 -3.32
C ASN A 16 -6.58 9.32 -3.34
N PRO A 17 -7.15 10.46 -3.77
CA PRO A 17 -8.61 10.67 -3.79
C PRO A 17 -9.36 9.77 -4.78
N ASN A 18 -8.66 9.15 -5.74
CA ASN A 18 -9.27 8.22 -6.70
C ASN A 18 -9.24 6.77 -6.21
N HIS A 19 -8.57 6.49 -5.09
CA HIS A 19 -8.54 5.15 -4.51
C HIS A 19 -9.82 4.91 -3.71
N ARG A 20 -10.38 3.70 -3.78
CA ARG A 20 -11.62 3.33 -3.10
C ARG A 20 -11.57 3.59 -1.58
N MET A 21 -10.40 3.41 -0.99
CA MET A 21 -10.13 3.58 0.44
C MET A 21 -9.54 4.96 0.78
N TYR A 22 -9.83 6.00 0.00
CA TYR A 22 -9.30 7.35 0.25
C TYR A 22 -9.61 7.84 1.67
N ASN A 23 -8.59 8.36 2.36
CA ASN A 23 -8.63 8.79 3.77
C ASN A 23 -8.94 7.68 4.78
N GLU A 24 -8.82 6.41 4.40
CA GLU A 24 -8.93 5.29 5.33
C GLU A 24 -7.54 4.87 5.84
N TRP A 25 -7.52 4.41 7.09
CA TRP A 25 -6.37 3.80 7.74
C TRP A 25 -6.37 2.30 7.48
N GLY A 26 -5.21 1.76 7.19
CA GLY A 26 -5.01 0.33 6.97
C GLY A 26 -3.65 -0.12 7.44
N GLU A 27 -3.38 -1.40 7.27
CA GLU A 27 -2.12 -2.01 7.68
C GLU A 27 -1.33 -2.47 6.45
N TYR A 28 -0.06 -2.12 6.37
CA TYR A 28 0.80 -2.59 5.30
C TYR A 28 0.99 -4.11 5.37
N ALA A 29 0.67 -4.81 4.29
CA ALA A 29 0.73 -6.27 4.22
C ALA A 29 1.85 -6.79 3.31
N GLY A 30 2.68 -5.90 2.75
CA GLY A 30 3.85 -6.27 1.94
C GLY A 30 3.76 -5.87 0.47
N LEU A 31 4.78 -6.23 -0.30
CA LEU A 31 4.78 -6.04 -1.75
C LEU A 31 3.97 -7.16 -2.43
N ALA A 32 3.18 -6.79 -3.44
CA ALA A 32 2.60 -7.75 -4.36
C ALA A 32 3.64 -8.19 -5.37
N ASP A 33 3.48 -9.41 -5.88
CA ASP A 33 4.37 -9.97 -6.90
C ASP A 33 4.47 -9.03 -8.11
N THR A 34 5.69 -8.66 -8.45
CA THR A 34 5.98 -7.77 -9.55
C THR A 34 5.90 -8.54 -10.87
N VAL A 35 5.00 -8.12 -11.75
CA VAL A 35 5.02 -8.56 -13.15
C VAL A 35 6.07 -7.74 -13.89
N PRO A 36 6.98 -8.36 -14.67
CA PRO A 36 7.95 -7.63 -15.49
C PRO A 36 7.27 -6.58 -16.39
N GLY A 37 7.75 -5.34 -16.32
CA GLY A 37 7.20 -4.21 -17.09
C GLY A 37 6.08 -3.44 -16.40
N LEU A 38 5.60 -3.88 -15.23
CA LEU A 38 4.65 -3.13 -14.41
C LEU A 38 5.33 -2.53 -13.17
N LYS A 39 4.80 -1.40 -12.71
CA LYS A 39 5.22 -0.82 -11.42
C LYS A 39 4.84 -1.80 -10.29
N PRO A 40 5.71 -1.97 -9.27
CA PRO A 40 5.37 -2.74 -8.07
C PRO A 40 4.11 -2.18 -7.41
N ARG A 41 3.25 -3.09 -6.94
CA ARG A 41 2.08 -2.74 -6.14
C ARG A 41 2.30 -3.19 -4.70
N HIS A 42 1.64 -2.50 -3.79
CA HIS A 42 1.69 -2.73 -2.36
C HIS A 42 0.35 -3.31 -1.90
N ARG A 43 0.40 -4.31 -1.04
CA ARG A 43 -0.75 -4.92 -0.37
C ARG A 43 -1.02 -4.13 0.90
N ILE A 44 -2.26 -3.70 1.08
CA ILE A 44 -2.71 -3.01 2.29
C ILE A 44 -3.98 -3.72 2.77
N SER A 45 -3.99 -4.09 4.04
CA SER A 45 -5.13 -4.70 4.73
C SER A 45 -6.04 -3.63 5.27
N PHE A 46 -7.33 -3.73 4.96
CA PHE A 46 -8.40 -2.92 5.54
C PHE A 46 -9.45 -3.91 6.07
N ASP A 47 -9.66 -3.94 7.39
CA ASP A 47 -10.61 -4.83 8.05
C ASP A 47 -10.47 -6.33 7.68
N GLY A 48 -9.24 -6.77 7.34
CA GLY A 48 -8.92 -8.15 6.94
C GLY A 48 -8.99 -8.41 5.43
N ASP A 49 -9.46 -7.48 4.63
CA ASP A 49 -9.44 -7.54 3.16
C ASP A 49 -8.17 -6.89 2.58
N ILE A 50 -7.59 -7.50 1.55
CA ILE A 50 -6.36 -7.00 0.91
C ILE A 50 -6.67 -6.17 -0.34
N PHE A 51 -6.16 -4.94 -0.35
CA PHE A 51 -6.22 -4.02 -1.48
C PHE A 51 -4.84 -3.74 -2.06
N LEU A 52 -4.78 -3.46 -3.35
CA LEU A 52 -3.55 -3.12 -4.06
C LEU A 52 -3.46 -1.62 -4.31
N ALA A 53 -2.38 -1.01 -3.84
CA ALA A 53 -2.11 0.41 -4.01
C ALA A 53 -0.71 0.63 -4.61
N ASN A 54 -0.50 1.74 -5.30
CA ASN A 54 0.85 2.19 -5.64
C ASN A 54 1.50 2.85 -4.42
N ARG A 55 2.83 2.92 -4.39
CA ARG A 55 3.56 3.57 -3.28
C ARG A 55 3.11 5.01 -3.02
N GLU A 56 2.74 5.72 -4.09
CA GLU A 56 2.29 7.12 -4.08
C GLU A 56 0.85 7.29 -3.59
N ASP A 57 0.08 6.21 -3.50
CA ASP A 57 -1.32 6.26 -3.10
C ASP A 57 -1.49 6.37 -1.58
N PHE A 58 -0.44 6.12 -0.80
CA PHE A 58 -0.50 6.06 0.65
C PHE A 58 0.73 6.63 1.34
N LYS A 59 0.58 6.96 2.62
CA LYS A 59 1.64 7.39 3.52
C LYS A 59 1.70 6.47 4.72
N LEU A 60 2.91 6.29 5.24
CA LEU A 60 3.12 5.64 6.53
C LEU A 60 2.72 6.63 7.63
N VAL A 61 2.16 6.11 8.72
CA VAL A 61 1.85 6.87 9.94
C VAL A 61 2.96 6.69 10.97
#